data_AF-A0A7V9J8H1-F1
#
_entry.id   AF-A0A7V9J8H1-F1
#
_cell.length_a   1.000
_cell.length_b   1.000
_cell.length_c   1.000
_cell.angle_alpha   90.00
_cell.angle_beta   90.00
_cell.angle_gamma   90.00
#
_symmetry.space_group_name_H-M   'P 1'
#
loop_
_entity.id
_entity.type
_entity.pdbx_description
1 polymer ?
#
loop_
_entity_poly.entity_id
_entity_poly.type
_entity_poly.pdbx_seq_one_letter_code
_entity_poly.pdbx_strand_id
1 'polypeptide(L)'
;MTDRPERLLALRAALVLGAIGLAYHYSLLTLLRNLTLQTPLAYLGLVPFIALALAVIYGRRWRWEPNVHDRQLDYIIGIPLLAVALLVLLVLPVALSSLFWRWRLDLLSLPLFVAGAVTIVFGLRAMLRVKVPIAFLLLAWPLPYTLVINDWLQVFTSATISALQSIVAIVPVARAVESGDGSLFFIPHGSDGFLVSVAAACAGVNGSLGFLLVGTGLSSVLRGGLLRKIAWLVAGSALIWAVNLVRIMLIFAAGNAQGESFAIDALHPVIGLVLFNLGVLVIVLALPRFGLRLHVPRPPAGGSGGPGAGGSEARSSLPRRLPVQRAAIALSIVIVGSLVAGTANAGLRGFQPTGDDLGTPRLTEWSAAQAGVSGWTVSHVNSYPWVKQYFGTDSSWNRFAYLAQVASSSAGGPPGPVFINLDVISTWDLGTFSTYGLEACYGFHNYGIVETRRVDLGNGIAGKSVIYRNPKDKVGWTAVYWEWPVRVGTRERYERIILNAPNVAGPAPAAAPTAGGPFAELQFALASLLGGGSTGQAADPDQARVRDFLTGFARDLITSRVDNAAAGPSGPEAGS
;
A
#
# COMPACT_ATOMS: atom_id res chain seq x y z
N MET A 1 5.05 32.19 37.03
CA MET A 1 3.67 31.98 36.52
C MET A 1 3.59 31.92 34.97
N THR A 2 4.70 31.67 34.27
CA THR A 2 4.87 31.75 32.80
C THR A 2 4.62 30.45 32.02
N ASP A 3 4.36 29.33 32.72
CA ASP A 3 4.34 27.97 32.14
C ASP A 3 2.99 27.51 31.54
N ARG A 4 1.88 28.19 31.80
CA ARG A 4 0.53 27.71 31.39
C ARG A 4 0.33 27.59 29.87
N PRO A 5 0.72 28.55 29.01
CA PRO A 5 0.40 28.48 27.58
C PRO A 5 1.24 27.46 26.80
N GLU A 6 2.51 27.27 27.16
CA GLU A 6 3.39 26.31 26.50
C GLU A 6 3.01 24.86 26.85
N ARG A 7 2.65 24.60 28.11
CA ARG A 7 2.12 23.30 28.54
C ARG A 7 0.80 22.95 27.83
N LEU A 8 -0.10 23.93 27.66
CA LEU A 8 -1.35 23.72 26.92
C LEU A 8 -1.11 23.44 25.43
N LEU A 9 -0.14 24.12 24.80
CA LEU A 9 0.24 23.85 23.42
C LEU A 9 0.82 22.44 23.26
N ALA A 10 1.74 22.05 24.16
CA ALA A 10 2.35 20.73 24.16
C ALA A 10 1.30 19.63 24.37
N LEU A 11 0.36 19.82 25.29
CA LEU A 11 -0.76 18.89 25.51
C LEU A 11 -1.62 18.75 24.25
N ARG A 12 -2.00 19.85 23.60
CA ARG A 12 -2.77 19.80 22.34
C ARG A 12 -2.02 19.08 21.23
N ALA A 13 -0.71 19.31 21.12
CA ALA A 13 0.13 18.62 20.15
C ALA A 13 0.19 17.12 20.44
N ALA A 14 0.37 16.73 21.70
CA ALA A 14 0.35 15.33 22.12
C ALA A 14 -1.00 14.67 21.83
N LEU A 15 -2.12 15.36 22.09
CA LEU A 15 -3.47 14.85 21.79
C LEU A 15 -3.68 14.66 20.28
N VAL A 16 -3.25 15.62 19.45
CA VAL A 16 -3.36 15.47 17.98
C VAL A 16 -2.47 14.35 17.47
N LEU A 17 -1.24 14.22 17.97
CA LEU A 17 -0.36 13.11 17.61
C LEU A 17 -0.94 11.76 18.04
N GLY A 18 -1.51 11.67 19.25
CA GLY A 18 -2.22 10.49 19.72
C GLY A 18 -3.44 10.16 18.86
N ALA A 19 -4.21 11.17 18.46
CA ALA A 19 -5.36 11.00 17.56
C ALA A 19 -4.93 10.51 16.17
N ILE A 20 -3.83 11.02 15.62
CA ILE A 20 -3.27 10.53 14.34
C ILE A 20 -2.81 9.07 14.48
N GLY A 21 -2.07 8.76 15.56
CA GLY A 21 -1.61 7.41 15.85
C GLY A 21 -2.76 6.43 16.01
N LEU A 22 -3.84 6.82 16.70
CA LEU A 22 -5.06 6.03 16.85
C LEU A 22 -5.78 5.83 15.50
N ALA A 23 -5.92 6.90 14.72
CA ALA A 23 -6.62 6.88 13.44
C ALA A 23 -5.96 5.96 12.41
N TYR A 24 -4.63 5.88 12.40
CA TYR A 24 -3.84 5.13 11.40
C TYR A 24 -2.98 4.01 12.02
N HIS A 25 -3.33 3.52 13.21
CA HIS A 25 -2.51 2.58 13.96
C HIS A 25 -2.13 1.33 13.15
N TYR A 26 -3.08 0.75 12.42
CA TYR A 26 -2.87 -0.47 11.64
C TYR A 26 -2.03 -0.20 10.38
N SER A 27 -2.32 0.90 9.67
CA SER A 27 -1.52 1.34 8.51
C SER A 27 -0.08 1.67 8.86
N LEU A 28 0.14 2.32 10.01
CA LEU A 28 1.47 2.63 10.50
C LEU A 28 2.19 1.36 10.97
N LEU A 29 1.49 0.45 11.65
CA LEU A 29 2.06 -0.82 12.09
C LEU A 29 2.54 -1.69 10.92
N THR A 30 1.78 -1.79 9.84
CA THR A 30 2.20 -2.53 8.63
C THR A 30 3.45 -1.92 8.00
N LEU A 31 3.55 -0.59 7.92
CA LEU A 31 4.78 0.09 7.49
C LEU A 31 5.98 -0.20 8.40
N LEU A 32 5.76 -0.25 9.72
CA LEU A 32 6.83 -0.53 10.69
C LEU A 32 7.31 -1.98 10.63
N ARG A 33 6.41 -2.95 10.45
CA ARG A 33 6.76 -4.37 10.29
C ARG A 33 7.68 -4.58 9.09
N ASN A 34 7.44 -3.84 8.01
CA ASN A 34 8.24 -3.89 6.80
C ASN A 34 9.68 -3.39 6.96
N LEU A 35 10.01 -2.64 8.02
CA LEU A 35 11.40 -2.19 8.28
C LEU A 35 12.38 -3.35 8.49
N THR A 36 11.86 -4.53 8.83
CA THR A 36 12.67 -5.75 9.00
C THR A 36 12.97 -6.45 7.67
N LEU A 37 12.30 -6.07 6.58
CA LEU A 37 12.47 -6.67 5.27
C LEU A 37 13.67 -6.05 4.53
N GLN A 38 14.40 -6.87 3.78
CA GLN A 38 15.54 -6.44 2.96
C GLN A 38 15.10 -5.92 1.58
N THR A 39 14.04 -5.12 1.53
CA THR A 39 13.49 -4.57 0.29
C THR A 39 13.66 -3.05 0.24
N PRO A 40 13.71 -2.42 -0.95
CA PRO A 40 13.82 -0.97 -1.02
C PRO A 40 12.63 -0.28 -0.34
N LEU A 41 11.43 -0.84 -0.47
CA LEU A 41 10.20 -0.27 0.10
C LEU A 41 10.14 -0.34 1.63
N ALA A 42 11.00 -1.11 2.28
CA ALA A 42 11.09 -1.17 3.75
C ALA A 42 11.32 0.22 4.38
N TYR A 43 12.12 1.08 3.73
CA TYR A 43 12.45 2.41 4.25
C TYR A 43 11.25 3.36 4.34
N LEU A 44 10.13 3.06 3.68
CA LEU A 44 8.90 3.84 3.81
C LEU A 44 8.39 3.88 5.26
N GLY A 45 8.71 2.87 6.07
CA GLY A 45 8.44 2.86 7.52
C GLY A 45 9.13 3.97 8.31
N LEU A 46 10.17 4.61 7.75
CA LEU A 46 10.86 5.76 8.38
C LEU A 46 10.12 7.08 8.15
N VAL A 47 9.25 7.17 7.15
CA VAL A 47 8.58 8.41 6.74
C VAL A 47 7.82 9.10 7.87
N PRO A 48 6.99 8.40 8.67
CA PRO A 48 6.26 9.04 9.77
C PRO A 48 7.18 9.66 10.83
N PHE A 49 8.33 9.03 11.13
CA PHE A 49 9.29 9.55 12.10
C PHE A 49 10.03 10.77 11.57
N ILE A 50 10.45 10.75 10.31
CA ILE A 50 11.09 11.89 9.66
C ILE A 50 10.10 13.06 9.60
N ALA A 51 8.85 12.81 9.20
CA ALA A 51 7.80 13.82 9.18
C ALA A 51 7.56 14.42 10.57
N LEU A 52 7.56 13.60 11.63
CA LEU A 52 7.45 14.07 13.01
C LEU A 52 8.62 14.95 13.42
N ALA A 53 9.86 14.54 13.13
CA ALA A 53 11.06 15.33 13.40
C ALA A 53 11.03 16.67 12.65
N LEU A 54 10.61 16.65 11.38
CA LEU A 54 10.41 17.85 10.56
C LEU A 54 9.29 18.74 11.14
N ALA A 55 8.19 18.17 11.65
CA ALA A 55 7.11 18.92 12.29
C ALA A 55 7.61 19.68 13.54
N VAL A 56 8.46 19.06 14.35
CA VAL A 56 9.08 19.73 15.52
C VAL A 56 10.00 20.88 15.06
N ILE A 57 10.83 20.66 14.04
CA ILE A 57 11.75 21.68 13.50
C ILE A 57 10.97 22.86 12.90
N TYR A 58 9.99 22.59 12.05
CA TYR A 58 9.19 23.60 11.36
C TYR A 58 8.21 24.31 12.30
N GLY A 59 7.65 23.61 13.27
CA GLY A 59 6.76 24.20 14.29
C GLY A 59 7.44 25.26 15.14
N ARG A 60 8.75 25.08 15.41
CA ARG A 60 9.60 26.03 16.17
C ARG A 60 10.14 27.19 15.32
N ARG A 61 10.17 27.06 13.99
CA ARG A 61 10.69 28.10 13.08
C ARG A 61 9.64 29.19 12.90
N TRP A 62 9.97 30.42 13.29
CA TRP A 62 9.17 31.59 12.91
C TRP A 62 9.41 31.89 11.42
N ARG A 63 8.35 31.79 10.63
CA ARG A 63 8.32 32.21 9.22
C ARG A 63 7.07 33.04 9.00
N TRP A 64 7.08 33.82 7.92
CA TRP A 64 5.94 34.59 7.44
C TRP A 64 4.64 33.78 7.51
N GLU A 65 3.63 34.35 8.16
CA GLU A 65 2.30 33.80 8.29
C GLU A 65 1.33 34.70 7.53
N PRO A 66 0.43 34.13 6.71
CA PRO A 66 -0.66 34.90 6.12
C PRO A 66 -1.47 35.58 7.23
N ASN A 67 -1.96 36.80 6.96
CA ASN A 67 -2.81 37.55 7.89
C ASN A 67 -4.24 36.99 7.90
N VAL A 68 -4.38 35.73 8.31
CA VAL A 68 -5.65 35.01 8.39
C VAL A 68 -5.96 34.77 9.86
N HIS A 69 -6.98 35.46 10.37
CA HIS A 69 -7.39 35.36 11.78
C HIS A 69 -8.78 34.72 11.96
N ASP A 70 -9.45 34.40 10.86
CA ASP A 70 -10.81 33.89 10.88
C ASP A 70 -10.85 32.39 11.17
N ARG A 71 -11.58 32.04 12.23
CA ARG A 71 -11.83 30.67 12.65
C ARG A 71 -12.74 29.90 11.69
N GLN A 72 -13.62 30.60 10.97
CA GLN A 72 -14.49 29.99 9.98
C GLN A 72 -13.64 29.40 8.85
N LEU A 73 -12.61 30.12 8.40
CA LEU A 73 -11.71 29.63 7.36
C LEU A 73 -10.97 28.35 7.81
N ASP A 74 -10.55 28.26 9.08
CA ASP A 74 -9.94 27.05 9.62
C ASP A 74 -10.86 25.83 9.48
N TYR A 75 -12.17 26.00 9.73
CA TYR A 75 -13.16 24.94 9.59
C TYR A 75 -13.52 24.64 8.13
N ILE A 76 -13.65 25.67 7.30
CA ILE A 76 -13.90 25.55 5.85
C ILE A 76 -12.82 24.72 5.16
N ILE A 77 -11.56 24.83 5.60
CA ILE A 77 -10.46 24.04 5.05
C ILE A 77 -10.28 22.72 5.80
N GLY A 78 -10.30 22.77 7.14
CA GLY A 78 -9.96 21.62 7.97
C GLY A 78 -11.00 20.50 7.95
N ILE A 79 -12.30 20.83 7.94
CA ILE A 79 -13.38 19.82 7.94
C ILE A 79 -13.41 19.04 6.62
N PRO A 80 -13.37 19.66 5.42
CA PRO A 80 -13.32 18.90 4.18
C PRO A 80 -12.09 18.00 4.05
N LEU A 81 -10.91 18.46 4.48
CA LEU A 81 -9.70 17.61 4.48
C LEU A 81 -9.86 16.37 5.37
N LEU A 82 -10.41 16.57 6.58
CA LEU A 82 -10.72 15.47 7.50
C LEU A 82 -11.79 14.54 6.92
N ALA A 83 -12.85 15.11 6.34
CA ALA A 83 -13.97 14.37 5.75
C ALA A 83 -13.53 13.53 4.54
N VAL A 84 -12.70 14.08 3.65
CA VAL A 84 -12.14 13.32 2.51
C VAL A 84 -11.29 12.16 3.02
N ALA A 85 -10.46 12.37 4.04
CA ALA A 85 -9.67 11.28 4.62
C ALA A 85 -10.57 10.16 5.21
N LEU A 86 -11.66 10.54 5.89
CA LEU A 86 -12.64 9.58 6.40
C LEU A 86 -13.39 8.86 5.28
N LEU A 87 -13.80 9.56 4.22
CA LEU A 87 -14.43 8.95 3.05
C LEU A 87 -13.50 7.94 2.37
N VAL A 88 -12.20 8.25 2.27
CA VAL A 88 -11.21 7.29 1.76
C VAL A 88 -11.16 6.03 2.62
N LEU A 89 -11.16 6.14 3.94
CA LEU A 89 -11.11 4.98 4.83
C LEU A 89 -12.43 4.21 4.97
N LEU A 90 -13.57 4.88 4.79
CA LEU A 90 -14.90 4.28 4.98
C LEU A 90 -15.46 3.72 3.67
N VAL A 91 -15.34 4.46 2.56
CA VAL A 91 -16.04 4.13 1.31
C VAL A 91 -15.16 3.32 0.36
N LEU A 92 -13.90 3.73 0.19
CA LEU A 92 -13.04 3.14 -0.84
C LEU A 92 -12.65 1.67 -0.59
N PRO A 93 -12.50 1.15 0.65
CA PRO A 93 -12.22 -0.28 0.86
C PRO A 93 -13.31 -1.19 0.28
N VAL A 94 -14.58 -0.78 0.41
CA VAL A 94 -15.72 -1.51 -0.16
C VAL A 94 -15.86 -1.20 -1.66
N ALA A 95 -15.63 0.04 -2.06
CA ALA A 95 -15.80 0.45 -3.46
C ALA A 95 -14.80 -0.21 -4.40
N LEU A 96 -13.53 -0.29 -3.97
CA LEU A 96 -12.39 -0.79 -4.76
C LEU A 96 -11.96 -2.21 -4.36
N SER A 97 -12.54 -2.79 -3.30
CA SER A 97 -12.22 -4.14 -2.85
C SER A 97 -10.70 -4.29 -2.63
N SER A 98 -10.10 -5.41 -3.05
CA SER A 98 -8.66 -5.69 -2.97
C SER A 98 -7.76 -4.60 -3.57
N LEU A 99 -8.22 -3.83 -4.56
CA LEU A 99 -7.44 -2.76 -5.18
C LEU A 99 -7.16 -1.59 -4.22
N PHE A 100 -8.04 -1.35 -3.24
CA PHE A 100 -7.82 -0.34 -2.20
C PHE A 100 -6.50 -0.61 -1.45
N TRP A 101 -6.33 -1.87 -1.02
CA TRP A 101 -5.14 -2.29 -0.29
C TRP A 101 -3.94 -2.41 -1.22
N ARG A 102 -4.13 -2.89 -2.45
CA ARG A 102 -3.07 -2.94 -3.47
C ARG A 102 -2.42 -1.58 -3.70
N TRP A 103 -3.23 -0.54 -3.80
CA TRP A 103 -2.75 0.82 -4.00
C TRP A 103 -2.49 1.56 -2.70
N ARG A 104 -2.68 0.94 -1.53
CA ARG A 104 -2.43 1.52 -0.20
C ARG A 104 -3.01 2.94 -0.06
N LEU A 105 -4.27 3.09 -0.45
CA LEU A 105 -4.97 4.39 -0.41
C LEU A 105 -5.17 4.91 1.01
N ASP A 106 -5.05 4.03 2.01
CA ASP A 106 -4.95 4.38 3.44
C ASP A 106 -3.76 5.32 3.72
N LEU A 107 -2.62 5.13 3.06
CA LEU A 107 -1.44 5.99 3.24
C LEU A 107 -1.55 7.31 2.47
N LEU A 108 -2.34 7.33 1.39
CA LEU A 108 -2.68 8.56 0.67
C LEU A 108 -3.60 9.47 1.51
N SER A 109 -4.51 8.91 2.31
CA SER A 109 -5.41 9.70 3.17
C SER A 109 -4.74 10.24 4.43
N LEU A 110 -3.64 9.63 4.89
CA LEU A 110 -2.89 10.06 6.08
C LEU A 110 -2.52 11.56 6.07
N PRO A 111 -1.83 12.11 5.05
CA PRO A 111 -1.50 13.54 5.02
C PRO A 111 -2.74 14.45 5.00
N LEU A 112 -3.85 14.01 4.40
CA LEU A 112 -5.11 14.77 4.40
C LEU A 112 -5.71 14.84 5.81
N PHE A 113 -5.73 13.71 6.52
CA PHE A 113 -6.19 13.66 7.91
C PHE A 113 -5.32 14.53 8.82
N VAL A 114 -3.99 14.44 8.69
CA VAL A 114 -3.05 15.26 9.47
C VAL A 114 -3.26 16.74 9.17
N ALA A 115 -3.40 17.12 7.90
CA ALA A 115 -3.68 18.49 7.50
C ALA A 115 -5.00 19.01 8.07
N GLY A 116 -6.07 18.22 8.00
CA GLY A 116 -7.38 18.54 8.57
C GLY A 116 -7.30 18.72 10.09
N ALA A 117 -6.71 17.76 10.79
CA ALA A 117 -6.57 17.79 12.25
C ALA A 117 -5.73 18.99 12.73
N VAL A 118 -4.61 19.28 12.07
CA VAL A 118 -3.77 20.44 12.39
C VAL A 118 -4.51 21.75 12.12
N THR A 119 -5.23 21.86 11.00
CA THR A 119 -6.01 23.07 10.67
C THR A 119 -7.14 23.28 11.68
N ILE A 120 -7.88 22.23 12.05
CA ILE A 120 -8.96 22.31 13.03
C ILE A 120 -8.42 22.73 14.40
N VAL A 121 -7.34 22.12 14.89
CA VAL A 121 -6.87 22.35 16.28
C VAL A 121 -5.97 23.57 16.45
N PHE A 122 -5.12 23.86 15.47
CA PHE A 122 -4.11 24.92 15.54
C PHE A 122 -4.34 26.08 14.56
N GLY A 123 -5.25 25.91 13.60
CA GLY A 123 -5.57 26.88 12.56
C GLY A 123 -4.77 26.71 11.28
N LEU A 124 -5.25 27.32 10.19
CA LEU A 124 -4.65 27.22 8.86
C LEU A 124 -3.21 27.74 8.83
N ARG A 125 -2.90 28.77 9.61
CA ARG A 125 -1.52 29.31 9.72
C ARG A 125 -0.54 28.27 10.25
N ALA A 126 -0.95 27.49 11.25
CA ALA A 126 -0.12 26.42 11.79
C ALA A 126 0.08 25.33 10.73
N MET A 127 -0.98 24.92 10.04
CA MET A 127 -0.89 23.95 8.93
C MET A 127 0.08 24.42 7.84
N LEU A 128 -0.02 25.68 7.40
CA LEU A 128 0.89 26.26 6.40
C LEU A 128 2.34 26.34 6.88
N ARG A 129 2.57 26.48 8.19
CA ARG A 129 3.92 26.42 8.79
C ARG A 129 4.51 25.02 8.71
N VAL A 130 3.68 23.99 8.93
CA VAL A 130 4.07 22.57 8.89
C VAL A 130 3.71 21.86 7.59
N LYS A 131 3.48 22.61 6.49
CA LYS A 131 3.11 22.02 5.19
C LYS A 131 4.16 21.07 4.62
N VAL A 132 5.44 21.32 4.90
CA VAL A 132 6.56 20.47 4.44
C VAL A 132 6.50 19.08 5.09
N PRO A 133 6.45 18.94 6.43
CA PRO A 133 6.28 17.61 7.04
C PRO A 133 4.97 16.93 6.68
N ILE A 134 3.87 17.67 6.50
CA ILE A 134 2.60 17.10 6.02
C ILE A 134 2.77 16.54 4.59
N ALA A 135 3.37 17.30 3.68
CA ALA A 135 3.66 16.84 2.33
C ALA A 135 4.65 15.66 2.31
N PHE A 136 5.59 15.62 3.26
CA PHE A 136 6.54 14.52 3.40
C PHE A 136 5.85 13.18 3.70
N LEU A 137 4.70 13.18 4.40
CA LEU A 137 3.92 11.97 4.63
C LEU A 137 3.40 11.32 3.33
N LEU A 138 3.24 12.08 2.23
CA LEU A 138 2.89 11.50 0.93
C LEU A 138 3.94 10.51 0.43
N LEU A 139 5.19 10.66 0.85
CA LEU A 139 6.25 9.72 0.49
C LEU A 139 6.06 8.34 1.13
N ALA A 140 5.17 8.19 2.12
CA ALA A 140 4.82 6.88 2.68
C ALA A 140 3.99 6.05 1.70
N TRP A 141 3.33 6.67 0.72
CA TRP A 141 2.47 5.99 -0.25
C TRP A 141 3.31 5.13 -1.21
N PRO A 142 3.17 3.78 -1.23
CA PRO A 142 4.04 2.90 -2.02
C PRO A 142 3.83 2.96 -3.53
N LEU A 143 2.62 3.31 -4.00
CA LEU A 143 2.25 3.19 -5.42
C LEU A 143 3.21 3.92 -6.39
N PRO A 144 3.62 5.19 -6.15
CA PRO A 144 4.57 5.87 -7.02
C PRO A 144 5.91 5.14 -7.16
N TYR A 145 6.34 4.43 -6.10
CA TYR A 145 7.57 3.65 -6.14
C TYR A 145 7.37 2.37 -6.93
N THR A 146 6.30 1.61 -6.69
CA THR A 146 6.07 0.33 -7.38
C THR A 146 5.94 0.48 -8.89
N LEU A 147 5.51 1.66 -9.38
CA LEU A 147 5.45 1.96 -10.81
C LEU A 147 6.82 2.16 -11.48
N VAL A 148 7.84 2.53 -10.71
CA VAL A 148 9.15 2.96 -11.23
C VAL A 148 10.29 2.05 -10.77
N ILE A 149 10.09 1.31 -9.67
CA ILE A 149 11.15 0.57 -8.99
C ILE A 149 11.71 -0.57 -9.81
N ASN A 150 10.90 -1.23 -10.65
CA ASN A 150 11.38 -2.36 -11.46
C ASN A 150 12.42 -1.90 -12.49
N ASP A 151 12.15 -0.81 -13.20
CA ASP A 151 13.08 -0.23 -14.16
C ASP A 151 14.36 0.25 -13.47
N TRP A 152 14.21 0.88 -12.30
CA TRP A 152 15.34 1.35 -11.50
C TRP A 152 16.19 0.20 -10.96
N LEU A 153 15.57 -0.88 -10.48
CA LEU A 153 16.26 -2.07 -9.99
C LEU A 153 17.11 -2.70 -11.10
N GLN A 154 16.56 -2.83 -12.31
CA GLN A 154 17.29 -3.37 -13.45
C GLN A 154 18.48 -2.47 -13.82
N VAL A 155 18.28 -1.16 -13.96
CA VAL A 155 19.36 -0.22 -14.31
C VAL A 155 20.49 -0.25 -13.28
N PHE A 156 20.17 -0.19 -11.99
CA PHE A 156 21.17 -0.23 -10.92
C PHE A 156 21.91 -1.57 -10.85
N THR A 157 21.18 -2.68 -11.03
CA THR A 157 21.79 -4.02 -11.00
C THR A 157 22.74 -4.18 -12.17
N SER A 158 22.34 -3.84 -13.40
CA SER A 158 23.18 -3.87 -14.58
C SER A 158 24.41 -2.95 -14.47
N ALA A 159 24.23 -1.73 -13.96
CA ALA A 159 25.34 -0.80 -13.74
C ALA A 159 26.34 -1.34 -12.70
N THR A 160 25.84 -1.98 -11.64
CA THR A 160 26.68 -2.60 -10.61
C THR A 160 27.44 -3.79 -11.15
N ILE A 161 26.78 -4.69 -11.88
CA ILE A 161 27.42 -5.84 -12.53
C ILE A 161 28.51 -5.38 -13.50
N SER A 162 28.22 -4.41 -14.37
CA SER A 162 29.20 -3.87 -15.34
C SER A 162 30.41 -3.24 -14.65
N ALA A 163 30.19 -2.47 -13.59
CA ALA A 163 31.27 -1.89 -12.80
C ALA A 163 32.11 -2.98 -12.11
N LEU A 164 31.49 -4.00 -11.53
CA LEU A 164 32.18 -5.12 -10.90
C LEU A 164 33.03 -5.90 -11.91
N GLN A 165 32.50 -6.22 -13.08
CA GLN A 165 33.24 -6.88 -14.17
C GLN A 165 34.50 -6.09 -14.56
N SER A 166 34.37 -4.77 -14.67
CA SER A 166 35.51 -3.88 -14.97
C SER A 166 36.55 -3.86 -13.84
N ILE A 167 36.10 -3.87 -12.58
CA ILE A 167 36.99 -3.83 -11.41
C ILE A 167 37.72 -5.17 -11.23
N VAL A 168 37.05 -6.31 -11.36
CA VAL A 168 37.67 -7.63 -11.17
C VAL A 168 38.70 -7.97 -12.25
N ALA A 169 38.59 -7.35 -13.43
CA ALA A 169 39.61 -7.43 -14.47
C ALA A 169 40.95 -6.79 -14.03
N ILE A 170 40.91 -5.83 -13.10
CA ILE A 170 42.08 -5.14 -12.56
C ILE A 170 42.52 -5.78 -11.23
N VAL A 171 41.55 -6.14 -10.38
CA VAL A 171 41.76 -6.70 -9.04
C VAL A 171 41.23 -8.14 -9.01
N PRO A 172 42.08 -9.17 -9.22
CA PRO A 172 41.64 -10.54 -9.50
C PRO A 172 41.23 -11.33 -8.24
N VAL A 173 40.37 -10.76 -7.41
CA VAL A 173 39.78 -11.43 -6.23
C VAL A 173 38.59 -12.32 -6.58
N ALA A 174 38.01 -12.14 -7.77
CA ALA A 174 36.94 -12.96 -8.34
C ALA A 174 37.06 -12.96 -9.87
N ARG A 175 36.36 -13.88 -10.54
CA ARG A 175 36.26 -13.95 -12.00
C ARG A 175 34.78 -13.90 -12.40
N ALA A 176 34.45 -13.05 -13.37
CA ALA A 176 33.11 -13.05 -13.95
C ALA A 176 32.88 -14.37 -14.70
N VAL A 177 31.72 -14.99 -14.50
CA VAL A 177 31.33 -16.21 -15.23
C VAL A 177 30.45 -15.81 -16.40
N GLU A 178 30.82 -16.25 -17.60
CA GLU A 178 29.99 -16.07 -18.81
C GLU A 178 28.80 -17.04 -18.78
N SER A 179 27.82 -16.76 -17.92
CA SER A 179 26.57 -17.51 -17.86
C SER A 179 25.40 -16.59 -17.51
N GLY A 180 24.29 -16.71 -18.24
CA GLY A 180 23.04 -16.01 -17.94
C GLY A 180 23.14 -14.49 -18.10
N ASP A 181 22.70 -13.76 -17.08
CA ASP A 181 22.65 -12.28 -17.00
C ASP A 181 23.97 -11.63 -16.58
N GLY A 182 25.05 -12.41 -16.46
CA GLY A 182 26.37 -11.92 -16.03
C GLY A 182 26.46 -11.57 -14.54
N SER A 183 25.44 -11.94 -13.74
CA SER A 183 25.40 -11.65 -12.29
C SER A 183 26.25 -12.61 -11.44
N LEU A 184 26.81 -13.67 -12.05
CA LEU A 184 27.57 -14.71 -11.36
C LEU A 184 29.08 -14.44 -11.39
N PHE A 185 29.69 -14.53 -10.21
CA PHE A 185 31.12 -14.36 -10.00
C PHE A 185 31.69 -15.58 -9.30
N PHE A 186 32.76 -16.15 -9.86
CA PHE A 186 33.54 -17.23 -9.26
C PHE A 186 34.62 -16.66 -8.36
N ILE A 187 34.61 -17.05 -7.09
CA ILE A 187 35.60 -16.65 -6.09
C ILE A 187 36.53 -17.85 -5.85
N PRO A 188 37.83 -17.76 -6.20
CA PRO A 188 38.76 -18.84 -5.95
C PRO A 188 39.02 -18.96 -4.44
N HIS A 189 38.83 -20.15 -3.87
CA HIS A 189 39.15 -20.48 -2.48
C HIS A 189 39.42 -21.98 -2.38
N GLY A 190 40.59 -22.37 -1.86
CA GLY A 190 41.00 -23.79 -1.86
C GLY A 190 41.14 -24.36 -3.28
N SER A 191 40.80 -25.64 -3.46
CA SER A 191 40.83 -26.36 -4.74
C SER A 191 39.64 -26.06 -5.66
N ASP A 192 38.47 -25.79 -5.09
CA ASP A 192 37.20 -25.85 -5.83
C ASP A 192 36.51 -24.48 -5.99
N GLY A 193 36.83 -23.49 -5.14
CA GLY A 193 36.18 -22.17 -5.15
C GLY A 193 34.66 -22.24 -4.99
N PHE A 194 33.99 -21.10 -5.12
CA PHE A 194 32.53 -21.03 -5.02
C PHE A 194 31.95 -19.90 -5.86
N LEU A 195 30.64 -19.97 -6.17
CA LEU A 195 29.93 -19.00 -6.98
C LEU A 195 29.08 -18.07 -6.11
N VAL A 196 29.14 -16.77 -6.39
CA VAL A 196 28.29 -15.75 -5.74
C VAL A 196 27.49 -15.02 -6.82
N SER A 197 26.17 -14.96 -6.62
CA SER A 197 25.26 -14.16 -7.45
C SER A 197 25.06 -12.77 -6.86
N VAL A 198 25.29 -11.73 -7.65
CA VAL A 198 25.01 -10.33 -7.29
C VAL A 198 23.63 -9.95 -7.80
N ALA A 199 22.61 -10.22 -6.98
CA ALA A 199 21.24 -9.83 -7.26
C ALA A 199 20.94 -8.37 -6.84
N ALA A 200 19.72 -7.90 -7.17
CA ALA A 200 19.22 -6.56 -6.84
C ALA A 200 19.41 -6.15 -5.36
N ALA A 201 19.28 -7.09 -4.42
CA ALA A 201 19.48 -6.84 -2.99
C ALA A 201 20.93 -6.41 -2.65
N CYS A 202 21.91 -6.87 -3.43
CA CYS A 202 23.32 -6.52 -3.27
C CYS A 202 23.75 -5.35 -4.16
N ALA A 203 22.99 -5.03 -5.22
CA ALA A 203 23.30 -3.95 -6.16
C ALA A 203 23.30 -2.53 -5.56
N GLY A 204 22.82 -2.37 -4.32
CA GLY A 204 22.90 -1.09 -3.58
C GLY A 204 21.67 -0.19 -3.71
N VAL A 205 20.63 -0.63 -4.42
CA VAL A 205 19.37 0.13 -4.59
C VAL A 205 18.72 0.48 -3.25
N ASN A 206 18.74 -0.46 -2.30
CA ASN A 206 18.25 -0.25 -0.94
C ASN A 206 18.94 0.95 -0.28
N GLY A 207 20.28 0.99 -0.32
CA GLY A 207 21.06 2.09 0.25
C GLY A 207 20.76 3.42 -0.42
N SER A 208 20.70 3.45 -1.76
CA SER A 208 20.40 4.67 -2.51
C SER A 208 18.99 5.21 -2.22
N LEU A 209 17.97 4.34 -2.18
CA LEU A 209 16.60 4.77 -1.85
C LEU A 209 16.49 5.26 -0.39
N GLY A 210 17.09 4.53 0.55
CA GLY A 210 17.16 4.95 1.96
C GLY A 210 17.84 6.31 2.13
N PHE A 211 18.96 6.54 1.42
CA PHE A 211 19.64 7.83 1.40
C PHE A 211 18.75 8.93 0.78
N LEU A 212 18.11 8.69 -0.36
CA LEU A 212 17.24 9.68 -1.00
C LEU A 212 16.06 10.08 -0.09
N LEU A 213 15.48 9.12 0.64
CA LEU A 213 14.37 9.38 1.55
C LEU A 213 14.80 10.26 2.73
N VAL A 214 15.83 9.84 3.46
CA VAL A 214 16.36 10.58 4.62
C VAL A 214 16.98 11.92 4.18
N GLY A 215 17.74 11.89 3.08
CA GLY A 215 18.40 13.04 2.47
C GLY A 215 17.39 14.08 2.00
N THR A 216 16.26 13.69 1.41
CA THR A 216 15.18 14.62 1.05
C THR A 216 14.64 15.33 2.28
N GLY A 217 14.40 14.58 3.37
CA GLY A 217 14.00 15.15 4.66
C GLY A 217 15.01 16.17 5.17
N LEU A 218 16.30 15.81 5.23
CA LEU A 218 17.38 16.71 5.65
C LEU A 218 17.47 17.95 4.74
N SER A 219 17.39 17.75 3.42
CA SER A 219 17.49 18.82 2.42
C SER A 219 16.41 19.88 2.58
N SER A 220 15.23 19.52 3.08
CA SER A 220 14.15 20.47 3.34
C SER A 220 14.55 21.49 4.44
N VAL A 221 15.33 21.04 5.42
CA VAL A 221 15.79 21.84 6.57
C VAL A 221 16.97 22.75 6.20
N LEU A 222 17.78 22.33 5.22
CA LEU A 222 18.95 23.07 4.72
C LEU A 222 18.57 24.34 3.95
N ARG A 223 19.40 25.38 4.10
CA ARG A 223 19.33 26.58 3.26
C ARG A 223 20.22 26.42 2.03
N GLY A 224 19.70 26.83 0.87
CA GLY A 224 20.38 26.77 -0.43
C GLY A 224 19.37 26.69 -1.57
N GLY A 225 19.83 26.97 -2.79
CA GLY A 225 19.01 26.83 -4.01
C GLY A 225 18.64 25.38 -4.28
N LEU A 226 17.51 25.16 -4.97
CA LEU A 226 16.99 23.82 -5.28
C LEU A 226 18.01 22.97 -6.05
N LEU A 227 18.68 23.55 -7.05
CA LEU A 227 19.71 22.86 -7.84
C LEU A 227 20.87 22.33 -6.98
N ARG A 228 21.29 23.07 -5.96
CA ARG A 228 22.37 22.64 -5.06
C ARG A 228 21.94 21.46 -4.19
N LYS A 229 20.67 21.44 -3.77
CA LYS A 229 20.09 20.31 -3.02
C LYS A 229 19.97 19.07 -3.90
N ILE A 230 19.50 19.23 -5.14
CA ILE A 230 19.43 18.15 -6.12
C ILE A 230 20.84 17.61 -6.40
N ALA A 231 21.81 18.48 -6.66
CA ALA A 231 23.20 18.08 -6.88
C ALA A 231 23.79 17.31 -5.68
N TRP A 232 23.50 17.75 -4.46
CA TRP A 232 23.92 17.05 -3.24
C TRP A 232 23.27 15.66 -3.10
N LEU A 233 21.98 15.53 -3.41
CA LEU A 233 21.27 14.23 -3.40
C LEU A 233 21.80 13.27 -4.48
N VAL A 234 22.07 13.79 -5.69
CA VAL A 234 22.64 12.99 -6.79
C VAL A 234 24.06 12.54 -6.44
N ALA A 235 24.91 13.46 -5.96
CA ALA A 235 26.27 13.14 -5.54
C ALA A 235 26.29 12.14 -4.37
N GLY A 236 25.37 12.29 -3.41
CA GLY A 236 25.22 11.34 -2.32
C GLY A 236 24.79 9.96 -2.78
N SER A 237 23.82 9.88 -3.70
CA SER A 237 23.36 8.61 -4.26
C SER A 237 24.48 7.89 -5.02
N ALA A 238 25.26 8.63 -5.81
CA ALA A 238 26.43 8.12 -6.51
C ALA A 238 27.54 7.65 -5.56
N LEU A 239 27.80 8.40 -4.48
CA LEU A 239 28.75 8.00 -3.44
C LEU A 239 28.32 6.71 -2.75
N ILE A 240 27.06 6.61 -2.35
CA ILE A 240 26.52 5.41 -1.70
C ILE A 240 26.61 4.19 -2.64
N TRP A 241 26.32 4.37 -3.92
CA TRP A 241 26.51 3.33 -4.92
C TRP A 241 27.99 2.91 -5.06
N ALA A 242 28.91 3.87 -5.15
CA ALA A 242 30.35 3.58 -5.23
C ALA A 242 30.89 2.87 -3.98
N VAL A 243 30.45 3.30 -2.79
CA VAL A 243 30.77 2.63 -1.52
C VAL A 243 30.20 1.22 -1.48
N ASN A 244 29.03 0.98 -2.09
CA ASN A 244 28.50 -0.37 -2.23
C ASN A 244 29.33 -1.26 -3.18
N LEU A 245 29.95 -0.71 -4.22
CA LEU A 245 30.92 -1.46 -5.03
C LEU A 245 32.13 -1.89 -4.19
N VAL A 246 32.66 -0.98 -3.37
CA VAL A 246 33.75 -1.29 -2.43
C VAL A 246 33.32 -2.38 -1.46
N ARG A 247 32.09 -2.30 -0.93
CA ARG A 247 31.51 -3.34 -0.05
C ARG A 247 31.53 -4.72 -0.72
N ILE A 248 31.06 -4.84 -1.96
CA ILE A 248 31.03 -6.13 -2.68
C ILE A 248 32.46 -6.64 -2.92
N MET A 249 33.38 -5.77 -3.31
CA MET A 249 34.78 -6.15 -3.52
C MET A 249 35.46 -6.63 -2.23
N LEU A 250 35.15 -6.03 -1.08
CA LEU A 250 35.63 -6.50 0.22
C LEU A 250 35.07 -7.88 0.57
N ILE A 251 33.81 -8.16 0.22
CA ILE A 251 33.21 -9.49 0.40
C ILE A 251 33.92 -10.51 -0.51
N PHE A 252 34.20 -10.17 -1.77
CA PHE A 252 34.96 -11.04 -2.68
C PHE A 252 36.37 -11.30 -2.17
N ALA A 253 37.08 -10.27 -1.73
CA ALA A 253 38.43 -10.41 -1.17
C ALA A 253 38.43 -11.26 0.11
N ALA A 254 37.46 -11.06 0.99
CA ALA A 254 37.30 -11.87 2.20
C ALA A 254 36.95 -13.33 1.87
N GLY A 255 36.07 -13.56 0.89
CA GLY A 255 35.72 -14.91 0.42
C GLY A 255 36.92 -15.64 -0.17
N ASN A 256 37.74 -14.94 -0.96
CA ASN A 256 38.99 -15.47 -1.49
C ASN A 256 39.97 -15.85 -0.37
N ALA A 257 40.12 -15.01 0.66
CA ALA A 257 41.08 -15.22 1.73
C ALA A 257 40.63 -16.19 2.85
N GLN A 258 39.35 -16.14 3.24
CA GLN A 258 38.80 -16.78 4.45
C GLN A 258 37.62 -17.72 4.18
N GLY A 259 37.17 -17.85 2.93
CA GLY A 259 36.11 -18.76 2.53
C GLY A 259 34.70 -18.16 2.59
N GLU A 260 33.73 -18.93 2.09
CA GLU A 260 32.34 -18.51 1.90
C GLU A 260 31.64 -18.13 3.21
N SER A 261 31.76 -18.98 4.24
CA SER A 261 31.07 -18.78 5.52
C SER A 261 31.45 -17.45 6.18
N PHE A 262 32.74 -17.09 6.18
CA PHE A 262 33.18 -15.80 6.71
C PHE A 262 32.65 -14.62 5.89
N ALA A 263 32.69 -14.73 4.56
CA ALA A 263 32.26 -13.66 3.67
C ALA A 263 30.75 -13.38 3.77
N ILE A 264 29.93 -14.42 3.80
CA ILE A 264 28.46 -14.33 3.74
C ILE A 264 27.85 -14.23 5.14
N ASP A 265 28.27 -15.03 6.11
CA ASP A 265 27.60 -15.10 7.41
C ASP A 265 28.12 -14.02 8.38
N ALA A 266 29.43 -13.72 8.34
CA ALA A 266 30.04 -12.77 9.27
C ALA A 266 30.19 -11.36 8.69
N LEU A 267 30.83 -11.24 7.51
CA LEU A 267 31.21 -9.92 6.97
C LEU A 267 30.04 -9.21 6.28
N HIS A 268 29.30 -9.91 5.41
CA HIS A 268 28.23 -9.33 4.57
C HIS A 268 27.19 -8.48 5.34
N PRO A 269 26.67 -8.91 6.52
CA PRO A 269 25.68 -8.13 7.26
C PRO A 269 26.26 -6.86 7.89
N VAL A 270 27.51 -6.92 8.38
CA VAL A 270 28.13 -5.85 9.16
C VAL A 270 28.76 -4.78 8.28
N ILE A 271 29.53 -5.21 7.26
CA ILE A 271 30.32 -4.28 6.43
C ILE A 271 29.42 -3.32 5.64
N GLY A 272 28.24 -3.79 5.22
CA GLY A 272 27.25 -2.96 4.54
C GLY A 272 26.75 -1.81 5.41
N LEU A 273 26.42 -2.09 6.68
CA LEU A 273 25.96 -1.07 7.62
C LEU A 273 27.06 -0.05 7.91
N VAL A 274 28.29 -0.50 8.16
CA VAL A 274 29.43 0.37 8.45
C VAL A 274 29.72 1.31 7.28
N LEU A 275 29.90 0.73 6.08
CA LEU A 275 30.24 1.50 4.89
C LEU A 275 29.12 2.46 4.46
N PHE A 276 27.86 2.03 4.53
CA PHE A 276 26.73 2.92 4.27
C PHE A 276 26.74 4.15 5.18
N ASN A 277 26.88 3.97 6.50
CA ASN A 277 26.95 5.08 7.45
C ASN A 277 28.16 5.99 7.21
N LEU A 278 29.30 5.42 6.84
CA LEU A 278 30.49 6.20 6.47
C LEU A 278 30.23 7.05 5.21
N GLY A 279 29.61 6.47 4.18
CA GLY A 279 29.21 7.20 2.97
C GLY A 279 28.24 8.35 3.27
N VAL A 280 27.24 8.10 4.13
CA VAL A 280 26.32 9.15 4.62
C VAL A 280 27.08 10.24 5.38
N LEU A 281 28.00 9.87 6.26
CA LEU A 281 28.82 10.83 7.01
C LEU A 281 29.65 11.70 6.05
N VAL A 282 30.31 11.11 5.07
CA VAL A 282 31.12 11.83 4.06
C VAL A 282 30.26 12.84 3.30
N ILE A 283 29.08 12.46 2.80
CA ILE A 283 28.23 13.38 2.04
C ILE A 283 27.60 14.47 2.92
N VAL A 284 27.31 14.19 4.19
CA VAL A 284 26.88 15.19 5.17
C VAL A 284 28.01 16.19 5.47
N LEU A 285 29.24 15.72 5.65
CA LEU A 285 30.41 16.59 5.82
C LEU A 285 30.70 17.41 4.56
N ALA A 286 30.31 16.92 3.38
CA ALA A 286 30.44 17.64 2.12
C ALA A 286 29.40 18.77 1.92
N LEU A 287 28.40 18.92 2.80
CA LEU A 287 27.36 19.97 2.69
C LEU A 287 27.89 21.38 2.38
N PRO A 288 28.97 21.88 3.03
CA PRO A 288 29.53 23.20 2.74
C PRO A 288 30.04 23.34 1.30
N ARG A 289 30.54 22.26 0.68
CA ARG A 289 31.02 22.28 -0.72
C ARG A 289 29.90 22.52 -1.72
N PHE A 290 28.68 22.09 -1.40
CA PHE A 290 27.48 22.38 -2.17
C PHE A 290 26.87 23.74 -1.82
N GLY A 291 27.51 24.52 -0.93
CA GLY A 291 26.97 25.78 -0.42
C GLY A 291 25.69 25.60 0.41
N LEU A 292 25.50 24.43 1.00
CA LEU A 292 24.36 24.10 1.86
C LEU A 292 24.74 24.32 3.33
N ARG A 293 23.85 24.94 4.11
CA ARG A 293 24.10 25.23 5.53
C ARG A 293 22.92 24.80 6.40
N LEU A 294 23.24 24.14 7.51
CA LEU A 294 22.31 23.88 8.62
C LEU A 294 22.11 25.19 9.39
N HIS A 295 20.92 25.79 9.29
CA HIS A 295 20.57 26.91 10.15
C HIS A 295 19.76 26.39 11.34
N VAL A 296 20.42 26.32 12.50
CA VAL A 296 19.76 26.20 13.80
C VAL A 296 19.27 27.60 14.17
N PRO A 297 17.95 27.85 14.25
CA PRO A 297 17.46 29.16 14.70
C PRO A 297 17.98 29.42 16.11
N ARG A 298 18.77 30.49 16.29
CA ARG A 298 19.09 30.98 17.64
C ARG A 298 17.82 31.62 18.22
N PRO A 299 17.47 31.38 19.50
CA PRO A 299 16.48 32.19 20.18
C PRO A 299 16.88 33.67 20.06
N PRO A 300 15.95 34.61 19.87
CA PRO A 300 16.29 36.02 19.95
C PRO A 300 16.96 36.27 21.30
N ALA A 301 18.19 36.78 21.28
CA ALA A 301 18.88 37.18 22.49
C ALA A 301 17.99 38.21 23.21
N GLY A 302 17.65 37.94 24.47
CA GLY A 302 17.00 38.92 25.33
C GLY A 302 17.80 40.21 25.30
N GLY A 303 17.10 41.33 25.13
CA GLY A 303 17.72 42.62 24.86
C GLY A 303 18.75 43.03 25.91
N SER A 304 19.88 43.53 25.43
CA SER A 304 20.67 44.55 26.10
C SER A 304 20.64 45.78 25.19
N GLY A 305 20.06 46.86 25.71
CA GLY A 305 19.73 48.07 24.95
C GLY A 305 20.94 48.78 24.34
N GLY A 306 20.71 49.34 23.16
CA GLY A 306 21.47 50.47 22.62
C GLY A 306 20.49 51.62 22.38
N PRO A 307 20.68 52.80 22.98
CA PRO A 307 19.83 53.95 22.72
C PRO A 307 20.27 54.62 21.41
N GLY A 308 19.39 54.66 20.40
CA GLY A 308 19.65 55.48 19.22
C GLY A 308 18.70 55.21 18.04
N ALA A 309 17.96 56.24 17.65
CA ALA A 309 17.09 56.38 16.48
C ALA A 309 15.82 55.51 16.49
N GLY A 310 14.61 56.04 16.68
CA GLY A 310 14.05 57.23 16.02
C GLY A 310 13.23 56.77 14.81
N GLY A 311 11.99 56.32 15.04
CA GLY A 311 11.12 55.78 13.99
C GLY A 311 10.00 54.91 14.57
N SER A 312 8.96 55.59 15.06
CA SER A 312 7.74 55.00 15.62
C SER A 312 6.93 54.27 14.54
N GLU A 313 7.16 52.98 14.37
CA GLU A 313 6.08 52.04 14.07
C GLU A 313 6.01 51.03 15.21
N ALA A 314 4.88 51.05 15.91
CA ALA A 314 4.56 50.17 17.00
C ALA A 314 4.77 48.70 16.59
N ARG A 315 5.94 48.15 16.93
CA ARG A 315 6.13 46.71 17.10
C ARG A 315 5.21 46.28 18.22
N SER A 316 3.96 46.02 17.88
CA SER A 316 3.01 45.40 18.77
C SER A 316 3.61 44.07 19.18
N SER A 317 4.17 44.03 20.39
CA SER A 317 4.41 42.83 21.16
C SER A 317 3.04 42.24 21.49
N LEU A 318 2.36 41.71 20.48
CA LEU A 318 1.13 40.97 20.69
C LEU A 318 1.52 39.74 21.52
N PRO A 319 0.88 39.53 22.69
CA PRO A 319 1.14 38.35 23.49
C PRO A 319 0.94 37.10 22.63
N ARG A 320 1.78 36.06 22.83
CA ARG A 320 1.60 34.70 22.27
C ARG A 320 0.27 34.12 22.75
N ARG A 321 -0.85 34.63 22.25
CA ARG A 321 -2.16 34.06 22.44
C ARG A 321 -2.27 32.91 21.47
N LEU A 322 -2.52 31.71 22.00
CA LEU A 322 -2.88 30.57 21.18
C LEU A 322 -4.06 31.01 20.27
N PRO A 323 -3.98 30.83 18.94
CA PRO A 323 -5.03 31.27 18.02
C PRO A 323 -6.41 30.73 18.42
N VAL A 324 -6.45 29.55 19.04
CA VAL A 324 -7.67 28.89 19.50
C VAL A 324 -7.73 28.95 21.04
N GLN A 325 -8.50 29.91 21.57
CA GLN A 325 -8.70 30.03 23.03
C GLN A 325 -9.62 28.93 23.58
N ARG A 326 -10.61 28.47 22.79
CA ARG A 326 -11.55 27.38 23.13
C ARG A 326 -11.37 26.19 22.18
N ALA A 327 -10.33 25.39 22.40
CA ALA A 327 -10.01 24.24 21.54
C ALA A 327 -10.83 22.97 21.85
N ALA A 328 -11.74 23.00 22.82
CA ALA A 328 -12.51 21.82 23.23
C ALA A 328 -13.30 21.23 22.04
N ILE A 329 -14.11 22.03 21.35
CA ILE A 329 -14.89 21.58 20.18
C ILE A 329 -13.97 21.04 19.08
N ALA A 330 -12.87 21.77 18.81
CA ALA A 330 -11.89 21.38 17.80
C ALA A 330 -11.25 20.01 18.10
N LEU A 331 -10.86 19.80 19.35
CA LEU A 331 -10.31 18.54 19.84
C LEU A 331 -11.37 17.45 19.79
N SER A 332 -12.61 17.71 20.21
CA SER A 332 -13.71 16.73 20.12
C SER A 332 -13.94 16.27 18.68
N ILE A 333 -13.97 17.18 17.71
CA ILE A 333 -14.10 16.83 16.28
C ILE A 333 -12.97 15.90 15.85
N VAL A 334 -11.72 16.24 16.17
CA VAL A 334 -10.56 15.42 15.81
C VAL A 334 -10.54 14.08 16.53
N ILE A 335 -10.93 14.03 17.80
CA ILE A 335 -11.01 12.79 18.58
C ILE A 335 -12.09 11.86 18.01
N VAL A 336 -13.30 12.37 17.77
CA VAL A 336 -14.38 11.59 17.14
C VAL A 336 -13.95 11.10 15.75
N GLY A 337 -13.38 11.99 14.93
CA GLY A 337 -12.82 11.62 13.63
C GLY A 337 -11.74 10.53 13.74
N SER A 338 -10.86 10.61 14.75
CA SER A 338 -9.82 9.60 14.97
C SER A 338 -10.34 8.26 15.45
N LEU A 339 -11.44 8.24 16.21
CA LEU A 339 -12.08 6.99 16.64
C LEU A 339 -12.71 6.28 15.43
N VAL A 340 -13.46 7.02 14.61
CA VAL A 340 -14.07 6.49 13.38
C VAL A 340 -13.00 6.01 12.39
N ALA A 341 -11.96 6.83 12.17
CA ALA A 341 -10.83 6.46 11.32
C ALA A 341 -10.10 5.24 11.88
N GLY A 342 -9.89 5.18 13.20
CA GLY A 342 -9.22 4.08 13.88
C GLY A 342 -9.99 2.77 13.73
N THR A 343 -11.31 2.77 13.94
CA THR A 343 -12.13 1.56 13.72
C THR A 343 -12.12 1.12 12.26
N ALA A 344 -12.21 2.05 11.31
CA ALA A 344 -12.08 1.74 9.88
C ALA A 344 -10.69 1.18 9.55
N ASN A 345 -9.64 1.76 10.12
CA ASN A 345 -8.27 1.36 9.89
C ASN A 345 -7.95 -0.03 10.45
N ALA A 346 -8.49 -0.37 11.63
CA ALA A 346 -8.41 -1.72 12.19
C ALA A 346 -9.08 -2.75 11.28
N GLY A 347 -10.19 -2.38 10.62
CA GLY A 347 -10.89 -3.24 9.65
C GLY A 347 -10.04 -3.64 8.44
N LEU A 348 -9.03 -2.84 8.08
CA LEU A 348 -8.13 -3.13 6.96
C LEU A 348 -7.31 -4.42 7.14
N ARG A 349 -7.24 -4.97 8.36
CA ARG A 349 -6.68 -6.31 8.59
C ARG A 349 -7.36 -7.40 7.76
N GLY A 350 -8.61 -7.18 7.34
CA GLY A 350 -9.32 -8.08 6.44
C GLY A 350 -8.62 -8.31 5.10
N PHE A 351 -7.74 -7.40 4.65
CA PHE A 351 -6.98 -7.54 3.40
C PHE A 351 -5.70 -8.38 3.52
N GLN A 352 -5.19 -8.64 4.72
CA GLN A 352 -3.94 -9.42 4.89
C GLN A 352 -3.95 -10.82 4.25
N PRO A 353 -5.09 -11.55 4.19
CA PRO A 353 -5.09 -12.85 3.56
C PRO A 353 -4.90 -12.77 2.03
N THR A 354 -5.26 -11.66 1.40
CA THR A 354 -5.21 -11.49 -0.06
C THR A 354 -4.04 -10.60 -0.53
N GLY A 355 -3.46 -9.77 0.35
CA GLY A 355 -2.29 -8.95 0.06
C GLY A 355 -1.30 -8.83 1.23
N ASP A 356 -0.04 -8.53 0.93
CA ASP A 356 0.99 -8.28 1.93
C ASP A 356 0.88 -6.88 2.58
N ASP A 357 1.79 -6.56 3.51
CA ASP A 357 1.80 -5.29 4.24
C ASP A 357 2.14 -4.06 3.35
N LEU A 358 2.61 -4.25 2.11
CA LEU A 358 2.82 -3.20 1.12
C LEU A 358 1.72 -3.16 0.04
N GLY A 359 0.77 -4.09 0.09
CA GLY A 359 -0.32 -4.23 -0.86
C GLY A 359 -0.02 -5.19 -2.01
N THR A 360 1.12 -5.88 -2.05
CA THR A 360 1.43 -6.87 -3.10
C THR A 360 0.48 -8.06 -2.99
N PRO A 361 -0.11 -8.56 -4.09
CA PRO A 361 -1.02 -9.70 -4.05
C PRO A 361 -0.35 -10.97 -3.55
N ARG A 362 -1.04 -11.70 -2.66
CA ARG A 362 -0.62 -13.02 -2.17
C ARG A 362 -1.16 -14.16 -3.03
N LEU A 363 -2.35 -13.96 -3.59
CA LEU A 363 -3.03 -14.95 -4.43
C LEU A 363 -2.23 -15.20 -5.71
N THR A 364 -2.14 -16.45 -6.13
CA THR A 364 -1.61 -16.85 -7.44
C THR A 364 -2.73 -16.90 -8.47
N GLU A 365 -2.39 -17.06 -9.75
CA GLU A 365 -3.41 -17.27 -10.80
C GLU A 365 -4.31 -18.47 -10.48
N TRP A 366 -5.53 -18.42 -10.99
CA TRP A 366 -6.53 -19.45 -10.82
C TRP A 366 -6.04 -20.82 -11.31
N SER A 367 -6.29 -21.85 -10.51
CA SER A 367 -6.17 -23.24 -10.94
C SER A 367 -7.24 -24.10 -10.27
N ALA A 368 -7.78 -25.08 -10.99
CA ALA A 368 -8.80 -25.99 -10.47
C ALA A 368 -8.30 -26.77 -9.25
N ALA A 369 -7.01 -27.11 -9.20
CA ALA A 369 -6.39 -27.82 -8.07
C ALA A 369 -6.44 -27.02 -6.76
N GLN A 370 -6.41 -25.68 -6.84
CA GLN A 370 -6.42 -24.78 -5.69
C GLN A 370 -7.80 -24.18 -5.43
N ALA A 371 -8.84 -24.69 -6.09
CA ALA A 371 -10.20 -24.17 -6.07
C ALA A 371 -11.20 -25.17 -5.45
N GLY A 372 -10.71 -26.07 -4.60
CA GLY A 372 -11.57 -27.02 -3.90
C GLY A 372 -12.51 -26.30 -2.92
N VAL A 373 -13.80 -26.58 -3.00
CA VAL A 373 -14.79 -26.18 -1.98
C VAL A 373 -15.34 -27.46 -1.36
N SER A 374 -15.39 -27.53 -0.04
CA SER A 374 -15.82 -28.75 0.67
C SER A 374 -17.22 -29.20 0.23
N GLY A 375 -17.37 -30.47 -0.14
CA GLY A 375 -18.63 -31.01 -0.68
C GLY A 375 -18.88 -30.69 -2.15
N TRP A 376 -17.90 -30.16 -2.88
CA TRP A 376 -18.03 -29.85 -4.30
C TRP A 376 -16.85 -30.39 -5.12
N THR A 377 -17.17 -30.82 -6.34
CA THR A 377 -16.16 -31.15 -7.35
C THR A 377 -16.11 -30.07 -8.40
N VAL A 378 -14.89 -29.64 -8.76
CA VAL A 378 -14.66 -28.65 -9.82
C VAL A 378 -14.07 -29.34 -11.05
N SER A 379 -14.61 -29.03 -12.22
CA SER A 379 -14.09 -29.52 -13.49
C SER A 379 -14.03 -28.39 -14.52
N HIS A 380 -13.00 -28.40 -15.37
CA HIS A 380 -12.94 -27.48 -16.51
C HIS A 380 -13.96 -27.92 -17.56
N VAL A 381 -14.72 -26.96 -18.08
CA VAL A 381 -15.82 -27.20 -19.03
C VAL A 381 -15.45 -26.69 -20.41
N ASN A 382 -14.92 -25.47 -20.50
CA ASN A 382 -14.64 -24.84 -21.78
C ASN A 382 -13.65 -23.69 -21.66
N SER A 383 -13.07 -23.28 -22.78
CA SER A 383 -12.27 -22.07 -22.94
C SER A 383 -12.81 -21.24 -24.09
N TYR A 384 -12.75 -19.91 -23.98
CA TYR A 384 -13.36 -18.99 -24.94
C TYR A 384 -12.28 -18.08 -25.58
N PRO A 385 -11.61 -18.51 -26.67
CA PRO A 385 -10.50 -17.75 -27.27
C PRO A 385 -10.88 -16.37 -27.80
N TRP A 386 -12.16 -16.17 -28.14
CA TRP A 386 -12.67 -14.91 -28.66
C TRP A 386 -12.58 -13.75 -27.65
N VAL A 387 -12.38 -14.03 -26.36
CA VAL A 387 -12.21 -13.02 -25.30
C VAL A 387 -11.07 -12.04 -25.60
N LYS A 388 -10.06 -12.50 -26.36
CA LYS A 388 -8.87 -11.72 -26.71
C LYS A 388 -9.16 -10.41 -27.44
N GLN A 389 -10.26 -10.35 -28.18
CA GLN A 389 -10.66 -9.12 -28.89
C GLN A 389 -11.16 -8.01 -27.93
N TYR A 390 -11.54 -8.36 -26.71
CA TYR A 390 -12.07 -7.43 -25.70
C TYR A 390 -11.06 -7.17 -24.58
N PHE A 391 -10.36 -8.20 -24.12
CA PHE A 391 -9.47 -8.10 -22.94
C PHE A 391 -7.98 -8.18 -23.28
N GLY A 392 -7.63 -8.16 -24.58
CA GLY A 392 -6.25 -8.18 -25.08
C GLY A 392 -5.76 -9.58 -25.47
N THR A 393 -4.71 -9.64 -26.29
CA THR A 393 -4.18 -10.90 -26.89
C THR A 393 -3.72 -11.93 -25.86
N ASP A 394 -3.30 -11.46 -24.70
CA ASP A 394 -2.79 -12.26 -23.59
C ASP A 394 -3.86 -12.63 -22.58
N SER A 395 -5.14 -12.29 -22.84
CA SER A 395 -6.24 -12.65 -21.96
C SER A 395 -6.68 -14.10 -22.11
N SER A 396 -7.30 -14.62 -21.05
CA SER A 396 -7.91 -15.95 -21.05
C SER A 396 -9.33 -15.88 -20.49
N TRP A 397 -10.20 -16.77 -20.95
CA TRP A 397 -11.49 -17.04 -20.33
C TRP A 397 -11.68 -18.54 -20.28
N ASN A 398 -11.70 -19.07 -19.08
CA ASN A 398 -11.97 -20.48 -18.80
C ASN A 398 -13.24 -20.61 -17.97
N ARG A 399 -14.11 -21.55 -18.37
CA ARG A 399 -15.31 -21.93 -17.63
C ARG A 399 -15.09 -23.24 -16.92
N PHE A 400 -15.49 -23.27 -15.67
CA PHE A 400 -15.52 -24.45 -14.83
C PHE A 400 -16.95 -24.70 -14.34
N ALA A 401 -17.25 -25.93 -13.95
CA ALA A 401 -18.49 -26.28 -13.28
C ALA A 401 -18.18 -26.87 -11.91
N TYR A 402 -18.89 -26.36 -10.90
CA TYR A 402 -18.98 -27.01 -9.60
C TYR A 402 -20.22 -27.88 -9.54
N LEU A 403 -20.02 -29.13 -9.16
CA LEU A 403 -21.09 -30.10 -8.93
C LEU A 403 -21.07 -30.53 -7.46
N ALA A 404 -22.22 -30.41 -6.81
CA ALA A 404 -22.37 -30.83 -5.42
C ALA A 404 -22.14 -32.35 -5.31
N GLN A 405 -21.29 -32.75 -4.37
CA GLN A 405 -21.14 -34.14 -3.98
C GLN A 405 -22.37 -34.49 -3.15
N VAL A 406 -23.37 -35.14 -3.75
CA VAL A 406 -24.59 -35.53 -3.05
C VAL A 406 -24.21 -36.50 -1.92
N ALA A 407 -24.33 -36.05 -0.67
CA ALA A 407 -24.44 -36.97 0.45
C ALA A 407 -25.78 -37.67 0.29
N SER A 408 -25.78 -39.00 0.20
CA SER A 408 -26.97 -39.83 0.19
C SER A 408 -27.74 -39.68 1.51
N SER A 409 -28.55 -38.63 1.64
CA SER A 409 -29.53 -38.49 2.72
C SER A 409 -30.94 -38.61 2.15
N SER A 410 -31.52 -39.78 2.41
CA SER A 410 -32.91 -40.14 2.15
C SER A 410 -33.88 -39.23 2.91
N ALA A 411 -34.36 -38.16 2.27
CA ALA A 411 -35.59 -37.46 2.66
C ALA A 411 -36.14 -36.58 1.52
N GLY A 412 -36.83 -37.19 0.56
CA GLY A 412 -38.12 -36.67 0.09
C GLY A 412 -38.20 -35.47 -0.88
N GLY A 413 -37.27 -35.28 -1.82
CA GLY A 413 -37.47 -34.41 -2.99
C GLY A 413 -36.28 -34.50 -3.94
N PRO A 414 -36.43 -34.40 -5.28
CA PRO A 414 -35.29 -34.59 -6.17
C PRO A 414 -34.41 -33.34 -6.16
N PRO A 415 -33.13 -33.40 -5.75
CA PRO A 415 -32.19 -32.39 -6.18
C PRO A 415 -31.59 -32.92 -7.49
N GLY A 416 -31.99 -32.34 -8.62
CA GLY A 416 -31.05 -32.32 -9.75
C GLY A 416 -29.72 -31.73 -9.26
N PRO A 417 -28.56 -32.15 -9.78
CA PRO A 417 -27.28 -31.65 -9.29
C PRO A 417 -27.27 -30.12 -9.35
N VAL A 418 -27.14 -29.47 -8.18
CA VAL A 418 -26.91 -28.02 -8.15
C VAL A 418 -25.59 -27.80 -8.87
N PHE A 419 -25.66 -27.10 -10.00
CA PHE A 419 -24.48 -26.77 -10.79
C PHE A 419 -24.23 -25.27 -10.69
N ILE A 420 -22.99 -24.90 -10.38
CA ILE A 420 -22.53 -23.51 -10.43
C ILE A 420 -21.54 -23.40 -11.56
N ASN A 421 -21.81 -22.54 -12.52
CA ASN A 421 -20.83 -22.18 -13.54
C ASN A 421 -19.90 -21.13 -12.95
N LEU A 422 -18.60 -21.38 -13.04
CA LEU A 422 -17.56 -20.42 -12.70
C LEU A 422 -16.87 -19.98 -13.98
N ASP A 423 -16.95 -18.69 -14.30
CA ASP A 423 -16.14 -18.08 -15.33
C ASP A 423 -14.95 -17.35 -14.69
N VAL A 424 -13.76 -17.66 -15.18
CA VAL A 424 -12.51 -17.00 -14.80
C VAL A 424 -11.96 -16.30 -16.03
N ILE A 425 -11.97 -14.97 -16.00
CA ILE A 425 -11.39 -14.14 -17.05
C ILE A 425 -10.10 -13.53 -16.49
N SER A 426 -8.96 -13.72 -17.14
CA SER A 426 -7.68 -13.18 -16.70
C SER A 426 -7.06 -12.25 -17.75
N THR A 427 -6.49 -11.12 -17.33
CA THR A 427 -5.83 -10.14 -18.21
C THR A 427 -4.72 -9.36 -17.49
N TRP A 428 -3.78 -8.80 -18.24
CA TRP A 428 -2.77 -7.87 -17.72
C TRP A 428 -3.27 -6.43 -17.62
N ASP A 429 -4.39 -6.10 -18.27
CA ASP A 429 -4.94 -4.74 -18.32
C ASP A 429 -6.22 -4.63 -17.48
N LEU A 430 -6.09 -4.12 -16.26
CA LEU A 430 -7.21 -3.86 -15.35
C LEU A 430 -8.27 -2.92 -15.97
N GLY A 431 -7.86 -2.01 -16.86
CA GLY A 431 -8.76 -1.04 -17.50
C GLY A 431 -9.85 -1.73 -18.33
N THR A 432 -9.52 -2.86 -18.96
CA THR A 432 -10.47 -3.62 -19.79
C THR A 432 -11.66 -4.16 -18.99
N PHE A 433 -11.48 -4.49 -17.71
CA PHE A 433 -12.60 -4.89 -16.84
C PHE A 433 -13.57 -3.73 -16.61
N SER A 434 -13.08 -2.51 -16.44
CA SER A 434 -13.95 -1.33 -16.31
C SER A 434 -14.67 -0.99 -17.61
N THR A 435 -13.98 -1.12 -18.76
CA THR A 435 -14.57 -0.86 -20.09
C THR A 435 -15.62 -1.90 -20.45
N TYR A 436 -15.37 -3.18 -20.18
CA TYR A 436 -16.25 -4.31 -20.49
C TYR A 436 -16.82 -4.91 -19.18
N GLY A 437 -17.61 -4.10 -18.45
CA GLY A 437 -18.30 -4.54 -17.24
C GLY A 437 -19.37 -5.62 -17.51
N LEU A 438 -19.62 -6.48 -16.53
CA LEU A 438 -20.56 -7.61 -16.69
C LEU A 438 -22.00 -7.13 -16.96
N GLU A 439 -22.45 -6.11 -16.22
CA GLU A 439 -23.77 -5.51 -16.36
C GLU A 439 -23.94 -4.85 -17.74
N ALA A 440 -22.90 -4.15 -18.21
CA ALA A 440 -22.89 -3.54 -19.53
C ALA A 440 -22.93 -4.61 -20.65
N CYS A 441 -22.18 -5.69 -20.48
CA CYS A 441 -22.18 -6.83 -21.41
C CYS A 441 -23.58 -7.49 -21.47
N TYR A 442 -24.19 -7.75 -20.32
CA TYR A 442 -25.55 -8.29 -20.23
C TYR A 442 -26.58 -7.35 -20.87
N GLY A 443 -26.49 -6.04 -20.60
CA GLY A 443 -27.32 -5.03 -21.26
C GLY A 443 -27.16 -5.02 -22.78
N PHE A 444 -25.92 -5.10 -23.29
CA PHE A 444 -25.62 -5.16 -24.73
C PHE A 444 -26.23 -6.41 -25.40
N HIS A 445 -26.24 -7.54 -24.69
CA HIS A 445 -26.87 -8.78 -25.16
C HIS A 445 -28.37 -8.87 -24.88
N ASN A 446 -29.00 -7.76 -24.47
CA ASN A 446 -30.43 -7.65 -24.19
C ASN A 446 -30.92 -8.58 -23.06
N TYR A 447 -30.07 -8.81 -22.05
CA TYR A 447 -30.44 -9.54 -20.84
C TYR A 447 -31.24 -8.60 -19.93
N GLY A 448 -32.36 -9.09 -19.40
CA GLY A 448 -33.18 -8.30 -18.49
C GLY A 448 -32.57 -8.28 -17.09
N ILE A 449 -31.83 -7.22 -16.74
CA ILE A 449 -31.27 -7.05 -15.39
C ILE A 449 -32.38 -6.67 -14.43
N VAL A 450 -32.60 -7.48 -13.40
CA VAL A 450 -33.64 -7.32 -12.38
C VAL A 450 -33.12 -6.52 -11.19
N GLU A 451 -31.99 -6.95 -10.63
CA GLU A 451 -31.35 -6.31 -9.49
C GLU A 451 -29.83 -6.38 -9.64
N THR A 452 -29.13 -5.30 -9.28
CA THR A 452 -27.69 -5.32 -9.02
C THR A 452 -27.42 -4.83 -7.61
N ARG A 453 -26.57 -5.52 -6.85
CA ARG A 453 -26.28 -5.19 -5.44
C ARG A 453 -24.83 -5.49 -5.09
N ARG A 454 -24.23 -4.73 -4.16
CA ARG A 454 -22.93 -5.07 -3.57
C ARG A 454 -23.09 -6.16 -2.52
N VAL A 455 -22.13 -7.08 -2.48
CA VAL A 455 -22.10 -8.17 -1.50
C VAL A 455 -20.73 -8.26 -0.85
N ASP A 456 -20.70 -8.58 0.44
CA ASP A 456 -19.46 -8.84 1.18
C ASP A 456 -19.06 -10.30 0.99
N LEU A 457 -17.87 -10.53 0.45
CA LEU A 457 -17.32 -11.86 0.18
C LEU A 457 -16.22 -12.28 1.16
N GLY A 458 -16.02 -11.52 2.24
CA GLY A 458 -15.01 -11.82 3.25
C GLY A 458 -13.58 -11.58 2.77
N ASN A 459 -12.60 -11.69 3.67
CA ASN A 459 -11.16 -11.50 3.37
C ASN A 459 -10.84 -10.19 2.61
N GLY A 460 -11.57 -9.11 2.94
CA GLY A 460 -11.43 -7.80 2.31
C GLY A 460 -11.99 -7.72 0.88
N ILE A 461 -12.62 -8.79 0.38
CA ILE A 461 -13.18 -8.83 -0.95
C ILE A 461 -14.65 -8.38 -0.91
N ALA A 462 -14.92 -7.26 -1.58
CA ALA A 462 -16.27 -6.87 -1.95
C ALA A 462 -16.55 -7.30 -3.39
N GLY A 463 -17.74 -7.86 -3.61
CA GLY A 463 -18.23 -8.26 -4.92
C GLY A 463 -19.55 -7.58 -5.28
N LYS A 464 -20.13 -8.01 -6.39
CA LYS A 464 -21.45 -7.61 -6.85
C LYS A 464 -22.27 -8.85 -7.18
N SER A 465 -23.54 -8.81 -6.83
CA SER A 465 -24.54 -9.75 -7.31
C SER A 465 -25.40 -9.11 -8.40
N VAL A 466 -25.68 -9.84 -9.45
CA VAL A 466 -26.56 -9.42 -10.55
C VAL A 466 -27.62 -10.50 -10.76
N ILE A 467 -28.89 -10.15 -10.61
CA ILE A 467 -30.00 -11.03 -10.98
C ILE A 467 -30.46 -10.61 -12.37
N TYR A 468 -30.51 -11.56 -13.29
CA TYR A 468 -30.82 -11.27 -14.69
C TYR A 468 -31.65 -12.36 -15.35
N ARG A 469 -32.32 -12.03 -16.44
CA ARG A 469 -33.07 -12.97 -17.27
C ARG A 469 -32.46 -13.05 -18.66
N ASN A 470 -32.12 -14.26 -19.09
CA ASN A 470 -31.64 -14.48 -20.43
C ASN A 470 -32.83 -14.57 -21.41
N PRO A 471 -32.87 -13.74 -22.47
CA PRO A 471 -34.00 -13.72 -23.41
C PRO A 471 -34.14 -15.02 -24.22
N LYS A 472 -33.04 -15.79 -24.39
CA LYS A 472 -33.02 -16.99 -25.23
C LYS A 472 -33.71 -18.19 -24.58
N ASP A 473 -33.43 -18.44 -23.31
CA ASP A 473 -33.97 -19.57 -22.53
C ASP A 473 -35.12 -19.14 -21.60
N LYS A 474 -35.34 -17.82 -21.44
CA LYS A 474 -36.33 -17.22 -20.53
C LYS A 474 -36.13 -17.59 -19.05
N VAL A 475 -34.97 -18.14 -18.71
CA VAL A 475 -34.59 -18.56 -17.35
C VAL A 475 -34.02 -17.37 -16.58
N GLY A 476 -34.39 -17.24 -15.32
CA GLY A 476 -33.76 -16.30 -14.39
C GLY A 476 -32.45 -16.88 -13.89
N TRP A 477 -31.43 -16.05 -13.80
CA TRP A 477 -30.10 -16.40 -13.33
C TRP A 477 -29.66 -15.41 -12.27
N THR A 478 -28.78 -15.87 -11.39
CA THR A 478 -28.06 -15.02 -10.45
C THR A 478 -26.57 -15.19 -10.67
N ALA A 479 -25.88 -14.05 -10.82
CA ALA A 479 -24.43 -13.96 -10.83
C ALA A 479 -23.93 -13.37 -9.51
N VAL A 480 -22.83 -13.89 -8.97
CA VAL A 480 -22.00 -13.19 -7.99
C VAL A 480 -20.60 -13.10 -8.57
N TYR A 481 -20.04 -11.89 -8.64
CA TYR A 481 -18.74 -11.67 -9.24
C TYR A 481 -17.89 -10.67 -8.48
N TRP A 482 -16.58 -10.82 -8.59
CA TRP A 482 -15.58 -9.91 -8.03
C TRP A 482 -14.34 -9.88 -8.91
N GLU A 483 -13.48 -8.91 -8.62
CA GLU A 483 -12.22 -8.70 -9.30
C GLU A 483 -11.10 -8.63 -8.26
N TRP A 484 -9.97 -9.22 -8.59
CA TRP A 484 -8.79 -9.16 -7.74
C TRP A 484 -7.49 -9.16 -8.55
N PRO A 485 -6.40 -8.63 -7.97
CA PRO A 485 -5.08 -8.86 -8.49
C PRO A 485 -4.54 -10.21 -8.00
N VAL A 486 -3.81 -10.90 -8.88
CA VAL A 486 -3.10 -12.14 -8.61
C VAL A 486 -1.64 -12.00 -9.07
N ARG A 487 -0.76 -12.78 -8.46
CA ARG A 487 0.68 -12.77 -8.74
C ARG A 487 1.03 -13.86 -9.76
N VAL A 488 1.73 -13.45 -10.82
CA VAL A 488 2.28 -14.34 -11.86
C VAL A 488 3.77 -14.01 -11.99
N GLY A 489 4.61 -14.80 -11.32
CA GLY A 489 6.03 -14.49 -11.18
C GLY A 489 6.24 -13.18 -10.42
N THR A 490 6.93 -12.22 -11.04
CA THR A 490 7.17 -10.86 -10.51
C THR A 490 6.13 -9.83 -10.97
N ARG A 491 5.19 -10.22 -11.83
CA ARG A 491 4.17 -9.34 -12.40
C ARG A 491 2.82 -9.64 -11.79
N GLU A 492 1.93 -8.66 -11.92
CA GLU A 492 0.56 -8.75 -11.44
C GLU A 492 -0.38 -8.89 -12.61
N ARG A 493 -1.29 -9.84 -12.49
CA ARG A 493 -2.38 -10.08 -13.43
C ARG A 493 -3.69 -9.85 -12.71
N TYR A 494 -4.75 -9.55 -13.44
CA TYR A 494 -6.07 -9.31 -12.87
C TYR A 494 -7.02 -10.41 -13.31
N GLU A 495 -7.83 -10.89 -12.38
CA GLU A 495 -8.87 -11.86 -12.66
C GLU A 495 -10.23 -11.32 -12.29
N ARG A 496 -11.22 -11.57 -13.15
CA ARG A 496 -12.64 -11.47 -12.83
C ARG A 496 -13.18 -12.87 -12.65
N ILE A 497 -13.75 -13.11 -11.48
CA ILE A 497 -14.40 -14.38 -11.14
C ILE A 497 -15.91 -14.16 -11.16
N ILE A 498 -16.65 -14.98 -11.88
CA ILE A 498 -18.11 -14.90 -11.99
C ILE A 498 -18.70 -16.27 -11.66
N LEU A 499 -19.48 -16.34 -10.59
CA LEU A 499 -20.28 -17.50 -10.24
C LEU A 499 -21.71 -17.30 -10.75
N ASN A 500 -22.22 -18.21 -11.56
CA ASN A 500 -23.55 -18.17 -12.14
C ASN A 500 -24.32 -19.44 -11.78
N ALA A 501 -25.54 -19.28 -11.26
CA ALA A 501 -26.48 -20.37 -11.08
C ALA A 501 -27.89 -19.99 -11.58
N PRO A 502 -28.66 -20.95 -12.10
CA PRO A 502 -30.06 -20.70 -12.44
C PRO A 502 -30.87 -20.42 -11.16
N ASN A 503 -31.89 -19.58 -11.28
CA ASN A 503 -32.85 -19.36 -10.20
C ASN A 503 -33.81 -20.57 -10.19
N VAL A 504 -33.58 -21.51 -9.27
CA VAL A 504 -34.39 -22.74 -9.13
C VAL A 504 -35.25 -22.64 -7.88
N ALA A 505 -36.50 -23.11 -7.98
CA ALA A 505 -37.38 -23.27 -6.82
C ALA A 505 -36.89 -24.46 -5.96
N GLY A 506 -36.54 -24.20 -4.70
CA GLY A 506 -36.09 -25.24 -3.75
C GLY A 506 -35.26 -24.68 -2.59
N PRO A 507 -34.88 -25.52 -1.60
CA PRO A 507 -34.02 -25.11 -0.51
C PRO A 507 -32.59 -24.91 -1.03
N ALA A 508 -32.15 -23.66 -1.13
CA ALA A 508 -30.74 -23.35 -1.32
C ALA A 508 -29.97 -23.68 -0.02
N PRO A 509 -28.74 -24.20 -0.10
CA PRO A 509 -27.90 -24.41 1.08
C PRO A 509 -27.77 -23.12 1.90
N ALA A 510 -27.70 -23.25 3.22
CA ALA A 510 -27.65 -22.11 4.14
C ALA A 510 -26.47 -21.18 3.80
N ALA A 511 -26.74 -19.88 3.70
CA ALA A 511 -25.71 -18.88 3.47
C ALA A 511 -24.75 -18.82 4.66
N ALA A 512 -23.46 -18.66 4.39
CA ALA A 512 -22.49 -18.34 5.43
C ALA A 512 -22.90 -17.01 6.10
N PRO A 513 -22.81 -16.88 7.44
CA PRO A 513 -23.11 -15.63 8.13
C PRO A 513 -22.24 -14.49 7.61
N THR A 514 -22.77 -13.26 7.62
CA THR A 514 -22.00 -12.05 7.29
C THR A 514 -20.74 -11.98 8.14
N ALA A 515 -19.59 -11.95 7.49
CA ALA A 515 -18.29 -11.89 8.16
C ALA A 515 -17.99 -10.42 8.55
N GLY A 516 -18.71 -9.89 9.53
CA GLY A 516 -18.53 -8.49 9.92
C GLY A 516 -19.18 -8.14 11.25
N GLY A 517 -18.52 -7.27 12.01
CA GLY A 517 -19.17 -6.58 13.14
C GLY A 517 -20.08 -5.45 12.65
N PRO A 518 -20.87 -4.82 13.54
CA PRO A 518 -21.83 -3.78 13.18
C PRO A 518 -21.20 -2.58 12.45
N PHE A 519 -19.92 -2.28 12.70
CA PHE A 519 -19.19 -1.24 11.99
C PHE A 519 -18.94 -1.59 10.51
N ALA A 520 -18.61 -2.85 10.21
CA ALA A 520 -18.39 -3.31 8.83
C ALA A 520 -19.70 -3.28 8.03
N GLU A 521 -20.82 -3.65 8.65
CA GLU A 521 -22.15 -3.54 8.04
C GLU A 521 -22.50 -2.09 7.70
N LEU A 522 -22.27 -1.16 8.64
CA LEU A 522 -22.45 0.27 8.41
C LEU A 522 -21.55 0.78 7.28
N GLN A 523 -20.30 0.33 7.23
CA GLN A 523 -19.35 0.69 6.19
C GLN A 523 -19.82 0.24 4.81
N PHE A 524 -20.27 -1.01 4.67
CA PHE A 524 -20.84 -1.55 3.44
C PHE A 524 -22.12 -0.83 3.03
N ALA A 525 -22.99 -0.49 3.99
CA ALA A 525 -24.21 0.27 3.72
C ALA A 525 -23.89 1.68 3.19
N LEU A 526 -22.95 2.38 3.84
CA LEU A 526 -22.51 3.71 3.41
C LEU A 526 -21.88 3.69 2.01
N ALA A 527 -21.01 2.72 1.74
CA ALA A 527 -20.37 2.58 0.44
C ALA A 527 -21.37 2.20 -0.65
N SER A 528 -22.39 1.40 -0.32
CA SER A 528 -23.48 1.09 -1.24
C SER A 528 -24.32 2.34 -1.53
N LEU A 529 -24.67 3.14 -0.53
CA LEU A 529 -25.42 4.39 -0.71
C LEU A 529 -24.70 5.36 -1.65
N LEU A 530 -23.40 5.58 -1.44
CA LEU A 530 -22.60 6.53 -2.22
C LEU A 530 -22.16 5.99 -3.58
N GLY A 531 -22.02 4.67 -3.71
CA GLY A 531 -21.50 3.98 -4.88
C GLY A 531 -22.55 3.43 -5.85
N GLY A 532 -23.80 3.91 -5.77
CA GLY A 532 -24.85 3.56 -6.73
C GLY A 532 -25.89 2.52 -6.27
N GLY A 533 -26.04 2.28 -4.96
CA GLY A 533 -27.12 1.51 -4.34
C GLY A 533 -27.37 0.11 -4.90
N SER A 534 -28.48 -0.50 -4.47
CA SER A 534 -29.11 -1.54 -5.29
C SER A 534 -29.84 -0.86 -6.45
N THR A 535 -29.59 -1.29 -7.68
CA THR A 535 -30.35 -0.81 -8.85
C THR A 535 -31.31 -1.90 -9.32
N GLY A 536 -32.52 -1.50 -9.72
CA GLY A 536 -33.55 -2.42 -10.21
C GLY A 536 -34.65 -2.73 -9.18
N GLN A 537 -35.49 -3.72 -9.50
CA GLN A 537 -36.57 -4.18 -8.61
C GLN A 537 -36.00 -5.12 -7.54
N ALA A 538 -36.61 -5.09 -6.36
CA ALA A 538 -36.22 -6.01 -5.29
C ALA A 538 -36.39 -7.47 -5.75
N ALA A 539 -35.36 -8.29 -5.54
CA ALA A 539 -35.42 -9.72 -5.78
C ALA A 539 -36.62 -10.37 -5.10
N ASP A 540 -37.25 -11.31 -5.78
CA ASP A 540 -38.20 -12.22 -5.13
C ASP A 540 -37.47 -13.10 -4.08
N PRO A 541 -38.20 -13.75 -3.15
CA PRO A 541 -37.58 -14.55 -2.10
C PRO A 541 -36.68 -15.68 -2.62
N ASP A 542 -36.95 -16.23 -3.80
CA ASP A 542 -36.20 -17.36 -4.37
C ASP A 542 -34.89 -16.87 -4.97
N GLN A 543 -34.94 -15.76 -5.72
CA GLN A 543 -33.77 -15.04 -6.22
C GLN A 543 -32.87 -14.58 -5.08
N ALA A 544 -33.45 -14.03 -4.01
CA ALA A 544 -32.69 -13.63 -2.82
C ALA A 544 -31.97 -14.82 -2.18
N ARG A 545 -32.62 -15.99 -2.08
CA ARG A 545 -32.00 -17.22 -1.54
C ARG A 545 -30.85 -17.71 -2.42
N VAL A 546 -30.98 -17.70 -3.74
CA VAL A 546 -29.90 -18.09 -4.66
C VAL A 546 -28.73 -17.13 -4.58
N ARG A 547 -28.97 -15.81 -4.49
CA ARG A 547 -27.93 -14.80 -4.25
C ARG A 547 -27.19 -15.07 -2.95
N ASP A 548 -27.90 -15.30 -1.85
CA ASP A 548 -27.30 -15.49 -0.55
C ASP A 548 -26.48 -16.80 -0.50
N PHE A 549 -26.97 -17.86 -1.18
CA PHE A 549 -26.22 -19.09 -1.41
C PHE A 549 -24.92 -18.86 -2.21
N LEU A 550 -25.00 -18.19 -3.36
CA LEU A 550 -23.80 -17.89 -4.19
C LEU A 550 -22.82 -16.98 -3.45
N THR A 551 -23.32 -16.07 -2.61
CA THR A 551 -22.48 -15.22 -1.75
C THR A 551 -21.76 -16.07 -0.70
N GLY A 552 -22.44 -17.03 -0.07
CA GLY A 552 -21.82 -18.00 0.84
C GLY A 552 -20.78 -18.87 0.14
N PHE A 553 -21.12 -19.44 -1.01
CA PHE A 553 -20.21 -20.25 -1.81
C PHE A 553 -18.96 -19.46 -2.24
N ALA A 554 -19.13 -18.19 -2.63
CA ALA A 554 -18.01 -17.31 -2.97
C ALA A 554 -17.07 -17.09 -1.77
N ARG A 555 -17.61 -16.92 -0.55
CA ARG A 555 -16.81 -16.80 0.67
C ARG A 555 -15.99 -18.06 0.94
N ASP A 556 -16.59 -19.23 0.80
CA ASP A 556 -15.90 -20.52 0.99
C ASP A 556 -14.80 -20.71 -0.05
N LEU A 557 -15.09 -20.35 -1.32
CA LEU A 557 -14.11 -20.39 -2.40
C LEU A 557 -12.94 -19.43 -2.15
N ILE A 558 -13.21 -18.18 -1.75
CA ILE A 558 -12.14 -17.20 -1.44
C ILE A 558 -11.31 -17.67 -0.26
N THR A 559 -11.94 -18.21 0.78
CA THR A 559 -11.24 -18.74 1.97
C THR A 559 -10.34 -19.91 1.59
N SER A 560 -10.84 -20.87 0.80
CA SER A 560 -10.02 -21.97 0.26
C SER A 560 -8.83 -21.47 -0.56
N ARG A 561 -9.04 -20.46 -1.42
CA ARG A 561 -7.96 -19.85 -2.22
C ARG A 561 -6.88 -19.19 -1.35
N VAL A 562 -7.31 -18.49 -0.31
CA VAL A 562 -6.43 -17.85 0.67
C VAL A 562 -5.62 -18.89 1.44
N ASP A 563 -6.27 -19.94 1.94
CA ASP A 563 -5.63 -21.00 2.73
C ASP A 563 -4.58 -21.75 1.89
N ASN A 564 -4.94 -22.09 0.64
CA ASN A 564 -4.01 -22.70 -0.31
C ASN A 564 -2.82 -21.79 -0.65
N ALA A 565 -3.04 -20.47 -0.78
CA ALA A 565 -1.96 -19.52 -1.00
C ALA A 565 -1.04 -19.40 0.22
N ALA A 566 -1.57 -19.54 1.44
CA ALA A 566 -0.79 -19.53 2.68
C ALA A 566 0.04 -20.81 2.88
N ALA A 567 -0.45 -21.97 2.43
CA ALA A 567 0.25 -23.25 2.52
C ALA A 567 1.51 -23.34 1.63
N GLY A 568 1.66 -22.44 0.66
CA GLY A 568 2.76 -22.46 -0.32
C GLY A 568 2.61 -23.60 -1.34
N PRO A 569 3.41 -23.61 -2.43
CA PRO A 569 3.47 -24.78 -3.29
C PRO A 569 4.05 -25.93 -2.48
N SER A 570 3.28 -27.00 -2.28
CA SER A 570 3.80 -28.29 -1.86
C SER A 570 4.78 -28.77 -2.94
N GLY A 571 6.06 -28.43 -2.77
CA GLY A 571 7.13 -29.08 -3.50
C GLY A 571 7.12 -30.57 -3.14
N PRO A 572 7.43 -31.47 -4.08
CA PRO A 572 7.64 -32.87 -3.73
C PRO A 572 8.77 -32.92 -2.70
N GLU A 573 8.52 -33.61 -1.59
CA GLU A 573 9.56 -33.99 -0.64
C GLU A 573 10.75 -34.55 -1.43
N ALA A 574 11.93 -33.94 -1.25
CA ALA A 574 13.18 -34.52 -1.67
C ALA A 574 13.42 -35.78 -0.82
N GLY A 575 12.84 -36.88 -1.27
CA GLY A 575 13.25 -38.23 -0.89
C GLY A 575 14.44 -38.65 -1.73
N SER A 576 15.42 -39.23 -1.04
CA SER A 576 16.72 -39.80 -1.45
C SER A 576 17.87 -38.84 -1.68
#